data_AF-A0AAD1M6C6-F1
#
_entry.id   AF-A0AAD1M6C6-F1
#
_cell.length_a   1.000
_cell.length_b   1.000
_cell.length_c   1.000
_cell.angle_alpha   90.00
_cell.angle_beta   90.00
_cell.angle_gamma   90.00
#
_symmetry.space_group_name_H-M   'P 1'
#
loop_
_entity.id
_entity.type
_entity.pdbx_description
1 polymer ?
#
loop_
_entity_poly.entity_id
_entity_poly.type
_entity_poly.pdbx_seq_one_letter_code
_entity_poly.pdbx_strand_id
1 'polypeptide(L)'
;MNTVAYALSRNGSERHRKEVLPAIVAGEHVAVWALADPEAVLGGRGGVTAEPTADGYRLYGEKTFVQDAEIAQSFLLDVVVDGWPRQVCWMLMLTASRCPRRSR
;
A
#
# COMPACT_ATOMS: atom_id res chain seq x y z
N MET A 1 12.99 -9.26 7.98
CA MET A 1 12.66 -7.87 8.37
C MET A 1 11.28 -7.56 7.80
N ASN A 2 10.32 -7.11 8.61
CA ASN A 2 9.02 -6.67 8.09
C ASN A 2 9.18 -5.25 7.51
N THR A 3 9.17 -5.13 6.18
CA THR A 3 9.41 -3.86 5.47
C THR A 3 8.38 -2.80 5.83
N VAL A 4 7.12 -3.19 6.02
CA VAL A 4 6.05 -2.26 6.37
C VAL A 4 6.26 -1.73 7.79
N ALA A 5 6.52 -2.60 8.76
CA ALA A 5 6.81 -2.18 10.13
C ALA A 5 8.02 -1.24 10.21
N TYR A 6 9.07 -1.54 9.44
CA TYR A 6 10.24 -0.67 9.34
C TYR A 6 9.88 0.72 8.79
N ALA A 7 9.18 0.79 7.65
CA ALA A 7 8.75 2.05 7.05
C ALA A 7 7.87 2.89 8.00
N LEU A 8 6.93 2.24 8.71
CA LEU A 8 6.07 2.92 9.69
C LEU A 8 6.85 3.42 10.90
N SER A 9 7.85 2.67 11.40
CA SER A 9 8.67 3.12 12.53
C SER A 9 9.53 4.35 12.19
N ARG A 10 10.01 4.45 10.94
CA ARG A 10 10.89 5.55 10.50
C ARG A 10 10.10 6.78 10.04
N ASN A 11 9.05 6.57 9.26
CA ASN A 11 8.38 7.62 8.50
C ASN A 11 6.86 7.65 8.72
N GLY A 12 6.30 6.76 9.54
CA GLY A 12 4.88 6.75 9.84
C GLY A 12 4.41 7.96 10.64
N SER A 13 3.13 8.29 10.50
CA SER A 13 2.43 9.30 11.30
C SER A 13 2.28 8.86 12.77
N GLU A 14 1.79 9.74 13.63
CA GLU A 14 1.51 9.37 15.03
C GLU A 14 0.57 8.17 15.14
N ARG A 15 -0.48 8.13 14.32
CA ARG A 15 -1.42 7.00 14.25
C ARG A 15 -0.70 5.70 13.87
N HIS A 16 0.20 5.76 12.89
CA HIS A 16 1.00 4.58 12.50
C HIS A 16 1.85 4.08 13.66
N ARG A 17 2.46 4.97 14.44
CA ARG A 17 3.36 4.59 15.55
C ARG A 17 2.60 4.11 16.79
N LYS A 18 1.45 4.71 17.10
CA LYS A 18 0.69 4.42 18.33
C LYS A 18 -0.30 3.28 18.18
N GLU A 19 -0.81 3.02 16.98
CA GLU A 19 -1.88 2.03 16.76
C GLU A 19 -1.44 0.92 15.80
N VAL A 20 -1.04 1.27 14.58
CA VAL A 20 -0.83 0.29 13.51
C VAL A 20 0.44 -0.54 13.73
N LEU A 21 1.56 0.11 14.06
CA LEU A 21 2.84 -0.56 14.26
C LEU A 21 2.81 -1.56 15.43
N PRO A 22 2.27 -1.21 16.62
CA PRO A 22 2.07 -2.19 17.70
C PRO A 22 1.21 -3.38 17.27
N ALA A 23 0.10 -3.15 16.54
CA ALA A 23 -0.78 -4.23 16.09
C ALA A 23 -0.11 -5.14 15.04
N ILE A 24 0.73 -4.59 14.15
CA ILE A 24 1.56 -5.40 13.23
C ILE A 24 2.55 -6.27 14.03
N VAL A 25 3.20 -5.71 15.05
CA VAL A 25 4.17 -6.44 15.88
C VAL A 25 3.50 -7.53 16.72
N ALA A 26 2.27 -7.29 17.19
CA ALA A 26 1.46 -8.27 17.91
C ALA A 26 0.88 -9.38 17.01
N GLY A 27 0.94 -9.22 15.68
CA GLY A 27 0.33 -10.14 14.72
C GLY A 27 -1.19 -9.97 14.57
N GLU A 28 -1.75 -8.87 15.07
CA GLU A 28 -3.18 -8.55 15.04
C GLU A 28 -3.59 -7.75 13.78
N HIS A 29 -2.60 -7.17 13.08
CA HIS A 29 -2.79 -6.38 11.88
C HIS A 29 -1.89 -6.84 10.75
N VAL A 30 -2.49 -7.38 9.68
CA VAL A 30 -1.80 -7.80 8.47
C VAL A 30 -1.58 -6.59 7.58
N ALA A 31 -0.32 -6.18 7.44
CA ALA A 31 0.09 -5.15 6.49
C ALA A 31 1.08 -5.71 5.48
N VAL A 32 0.82 -5.49 4.20
CA VAL A 32 1.60 -6.06 3.10
C VAL A 32 2.25 -4.96 2.28
N TRP A 33 3.39 -5.28 1.67
CA TRP A 33 4.06 -4.37 0.76
C TRP A 33 3.72 -4.73 -0.68
N ALA A 34 3.04 -3.82 -1.37
CA ALA A 34 2.64 -3.93 -2.76
C ALA A 34 3.61 -3.12 -3.63
N LEU A 35 4.79 -3.71 -3.86
CA LEU A 35 5.86 -3.13 -4.67
C LEU A 35 5.56 -3.25 -6.17
N ALA A 36 5.33 -4.47 -6.65
CA ALA A 36 5.33 -4.78 -8.08
C ALA A 36 4.09 -4.24 -8.80
N ASP A 37 4.30 -3.55 -9.91
CA ASP A 37 3.29 -3.25 -10.92
C ASP A 37 3.80 -3.64 -12.31
N PRO A 38 2.89 -3.93 -13.27
CA PRO A 38 3.27 -4.36 -14.61
C PRO A 38 4.22 -3.39 -15.32
N GLU A 39 4.04 -2.08 -15.16
CA GLU A 39 4.83 -1.05 -15.85
C GLU A 39 6.23 -0.86 -15.24
N ALA A 40 6.37 -0.98 -13.92
CA ALA A 40 7.66 -0.97 -13.22
C ALA A 40 8.51 -2.18 -13.62
N VAL A 41 7.88 -3.35 -13.79
CA VAL A 41 8.56 -4.57 -14.25
C VAL A 41 9.09 -4.41 -15.68
N LEU A 42 8.46 -3.54 -16.48
CA LEU A 42 8.89 -3.21 -17.85
C LEU A 42 9.92 -2.06 -17.90
N GLY A 43 10.48 -1.64 -16.77
CA GLY A 43 11.51 -0.60 -16.69
C GLY A 43 10.96 0.84 -16.64
N GLY A 44 9.65 1.00 -16.47
CA GLY A 44 9.02 2.28 -16.20
C GLY A 44 9.22 2.76 -14.75
N ARG A 45 8.83 4.01 -14.46
CA ARG A 45 8.91 4.60 -13.10
C ARG A 45 7.85 4.07 -12.12
N GLY A 46 7.00 3.14 -12.56
CA GLY A 46 5.81 2.67 -11.85
C GLY A 46 4.53 3.04 -12.59
N GLY A 47 3.60 2.08 -12.66
CA GLY A 47 2.30 2.21 -13.31
C GLY A 47 1.18 2.65 -12.38
N VAL A 48 1.44 2.70 -11.07
CA VAL A 48 0.48 3.23 -10.08
C VAL A 48 0.79 4.70 -9.81
N THR A 49 -0.14 5.58 -10.18
CA THR A 49 -0.04 7.01 -9.90
C THR A 49 -0.88 7.39 -8.67
N ALA A 50 -0.50 8.49 -8.03
CA ALA A 50 -1.17 9.03 -6.87
C ALA A 50 -1.35 10.54 -7.02
N GLU A 51 -2.61 10.98 -7.01
CA GLU A 51 -3.00 12.38 -7.04
C GLU A 51 -3.28 12.87 -5.61
N PRO A 52 -2.65 13.96 -5.12
CA PRO A 52 -2.96 14.51 -3.81
C PRO A 52 -4.43 14.95 -3.69
N THR A 53 -5.07 14.63 -2.57
CA THR A 53 -6.40 15.13 -2.19
C THR A 53 -6.30 15.98 -0.92
N ALA A 54 -7.42 16.55 -0.45
CA ALA A 54 -7.46 17.31 0.79
C ALA A 54 -7.09 16.46 2.04
N ASP A 55 -7.31 15.15 1.95
CA ASP A 55 -7.23 14.18 3.06
C ASP A 55 -6.27 13.01 2.78
N GLY A 56 -5.55 13.02 1.65
CA GLY A 56 -4.62 11.95 1.31
C GLY A 56 -4.25 11.90 -0.17
N TYR A 57 -4.38 10.72 -0.76
CA TYR A 57 -4.08 10.47 -2.16
C TYR A 57 -5.18 9.65 -2.81
N ARG A 58 -5.51 9.98 -4.05
CA ARG A 58 -6.31 9.14 -4.95
C ARG A 58 -5.38 8.34 -5.84
N LEU A 59 -5.54 7.02 -5.85
CA LEU A 59 -4.63 6.10 -6.53
C LEU A 59 -5.25 5.57 -7.82
N TYR A 60 -4.44 5.40 -8.87
CA TYR A 60 -4.83 4.80 -10.15
C TYR A 60 -3.77 3.82 -10.63
N GLY A 61 -4.21 2.69 -11.18
CA GLY A 61 -3.34 1.65 -11.72
C GLY A 61 -3.52 0.31 -11.01
N GLU A 62 -2.60 -0.62 -11.25
CA GLU A 62 -2.66 -1.98 -10.73
C GLU A 62 -1.33 -2.39 -10.08
N LYS A 63 -1.42 -3.02 -8.91
CA LYS A 63 -0.32 -3.80 -8.33
C LYS A 63 -0.54 -5.28 -8.59
N THR A 64 0.54 -6.00 -8.82
CA THR A 64 0.52 -7.44 -9.11
C THR A 64 1.47 -8.20 -8.19
N PHE A 65 1.27 -9.51 -8.07
CA PHE A 65 2.07 -10.39 -7.21
C PHE A 65 2.16 -9.94 -5.74
N VAL A 66 1.08 -9.35 -5.21
CA VAL A 66 1.00 -8.92 -3.82
C VAL A 66 0.65 -10.10 -2.93
N GLN A 67 1.61 -10.56 -2.13
CA GLN A 67 1.41 -11.66 -1.20
C GLN A 67 0.39 -11.28 -0.10
N ASP A 68 -0.49 -12.21 0.24
CA ASP A 68 -1.52 -12.09 1.29
C ASP A 68 -2.49 -10.91 1.11
N ALA A 69 -2.64 -10.40 -0.11
CA ALA A 69 -3.49 -9.25 -0.42
C ALA A 69 -4.95 -9.43 0.00
N GLU A 70 -5.45 -10.67 -0.02
CA GLU A 70 -6.82 -11.02 0.32
C GLU A 70 -7.16 -10.90 1.81
N ILE A 71 -6.15 -10.93 2.68
CA ILE A 71 -6.30 -10.78 4.14
C ILE A 71 -5.69 -9.49 4.68
N ALA A 72 -5.01 -8.71 3.84
CA ALA A 72 -4.34 -7.49 4.25
C ALA A 72 -5.33 -6.38 4.66
N GLN A 73 -5.08 -5.78 5.82
CA GLN A 73 -5.79 -4.60 6.32
C GLN A 73 -5.13 -3.28 5.87
N SER A 74 -3.85 -3.33 5.51
CA SER A 74 -3.11 -2.18 5.00
C SER A 74 -2.08 -2.56 3.96
N PHE A 75 -1.84 -1.64 3.04
CA PHE A 75 -0.90 -1.78 1.95
C PHE A 75 0.10 -0.64 2.00
N LEU A 76 1.39 -0.97 2.08
CA LEU A 76 2.44 -0.03 1.69
C LEU A 76 2.58 -0.13 0.17
N LEU A 77 2.43 0.98 -0.53
CA LEU A 77 2.39 1.04 -1.99
C LEU A 77 3.50 1.95 -2.49
N ASP A 78 4.28 1.46 -3.44
CA ASP A 78 5.19 2.29 -4.23
C ASP A 78 4.38 2.92 -5.36
N VAL A 79 4.32 4.25 -5.41
CA VAL A 79 3.48 5.02 -6.34
C VAL A 79 4.26 6.17 -6.96
N VAL A 80 3.75 6.72 -8.05
CA VAL A 80 4.29 7.92 -8.70
C VAL A 80 3.41 9.12 -8.36
N VAL A 81 3.99 10.11 -7.67
CA VAL A 81 3.36 11.41 -7.39
C VAL A 81 4.15 12.46 -8.15
N ASP A 82 3.48 13.21 -9.04
CA ASP A 82 4.12 14.26 -9.85
C ASP A 82 5.40 13.80 -10.58
N GLY A 83 5.40 12.56 -11.09
CA GLY A 83 6.53 11.96 -11.80
C GLY A 83 7.64 11.39 -10.90
N TRP A 84 7.49 11.47 -9.58
CA TRP A 84 8.46 11.02 -8.60
C TRP A 84 7.97 9.80 -7.80
N PRO A 85 8.81 8.76 -7.63
CA PRO A 85 8.48 7.63 -6.77
C PRO A 85 8.28 8.06 -5.31
N ARG A 86 7.21 7.57 -4.69
CA ARG A 86 6.88 7.75 -3.28
C ARG A 86 6.29 6.48 -2.71
N GLN A 87 6.41 6.31 -1.40
CA GLN A 87 5.70 5.26 -0.68
C GLN A 87 4.51 5.86 0.05
N VAL A 88 3.34 5.27 -0.14
CA VAL A 88 2.11 5.65 0.55
C VAL A 88 1.56 4.44 1.30
N CYS A 89 1.18 4.64 2.55
CA CYS A 89 0.52 3.60 3.33
C CYS A 89 -0.99 3.83 3.23
N TRP A 90 -1.66 2.97 2.47
CA TRP A 90 -3.11 2.98 2.33
C TRP A 90 -3.73 1.98 3.30
N MET A 91 -4.80 2.39 3.96
CA MET A 91 -5.55 1.56 4.89
C MET A 91 -6.95 1.35 4.32
N LEU A 92 -7.36 0.10 4.23
CA LEU A 92 -8.67 -0.25 3.72
C LEU A 92 -9.73 0.15 4.78
N MET A 93 -10.33 1.33 4.63
CA MET A 93 -11.59 1.61 5.33
C MET A 93 -12.66 0.74 4.67
N LEU A 94 -13.23 -0.20 5.41
CA LEU A 94 -14.22 -1.16 4.91
C LEU A 94 -15.49 -0.43 4.37
N THR A 95 -15.44 -0.03 3.11
CA THR A 95 -16.58 -0.08 2.20
C THR A 95 -16.18 -1.04 1.08
N ALA A 96 -16.30 -2.34 1.40
CA ALA A 96 -15.83 -3.43 0.57
C ALA A 96 -16.55 -3.45 -0.79
N SER A 97 -15.94 -2.87 -1.81
CA SER A 97 -16.15 -3.32 -3.18
C SER A 97 -14.97 -4.24 -3.51
N ARG A 98 -15.19 -5.55 -3.31
CA ARG A 98 -14.23 -6.58 -3.71
C ARG A 98 -13.92 -6.39 -5.20
N CYS A 99 -12.64 -6.39 -5.56
CA CYS A 99 -12.23 -6.54 -6.95
C CYS A 99 -12.98 -7.76 -7.54
N PRO A 100 -13.76 -7.60 -8.62
CA PRO A 100 -14.48 -8.74 -9.20
C PRO A 100 -13.44 -9.76 -9.63
N ARG A 101 -13.54 -11.00 -9.13
CA ARG A 101 -12.76 -12.12 -9.65
C ARG A 101 -13.00 -12.16 -11.16
N ARG A 102 -11.97 -11.88 -11.96
CA ARG A 102 -11.99 -12.15 -13.40
C ARG A 102 -12.10 -13.66 -13.56
N SER A 103 -13.32 -14.16 -13.79
CA SER A 103 -13.53 -15.51 -14.28
C SER A 103 -12.80 -15.63 -15.61
N ARG A 104 -11.89 -16.60 -15.73
CA ARG A 104 -11.34 -17.02 -17.01
C ARG A 104 -12.46 -17.53 -17.91
#